data_AF-A0A1D2NEB5-F1
#
_entry.id   AF-A0A1D2NEB5-F1
#
_cell.length_a   1.000
_cell.length_b   1.000
_cell.length_c   1.000
_cell.angle_alpha   90.00
_cell.angle_beta   90.00
_cell.angle_gamma   90.00
#
_symmetry.space_group_name_H-M   'P 1'
#
loop_
_entity.id
_entity.type
_entity.pdbx_description
1 polymer ?
#
loop_
_entity_poly.entity_id
_entity_poly.type
_entity_poly.pdbx_seq_one_letter_code
_entity_poly.pdbx_strand_id
1 'polypeptide(L)'
;MWYSSDNEKSDQNPKAEGLVAPSATPSLQSLFKIPKRKFTHPTTTASPTPVVFKKCPVTVAIILCEDDRYLSITKTNHTVSVTNGTARNYQYSTGKPAIAKNFSRQINQTIVLLKSIAILSKFQVAHPQQLSSSCVEILLLSDKPTHYKAISREIKSKWSVEFQQLFKITHVPVRYPHGSAWMRKLFRPCATLRLFLAELLPDHDSAIYVDTDVIFFQSVQALWAQFGRFNNSHDHDNTAFENKTKKIAAMAPCLFHYGSSANSVPYFGSSGLNAGIMLMNLTGMRMTQWTNKIRMVTTMFQDKIKLADQDILNIYFHFFPEELHMLSCDWNFRPFQCRKGSYCADAQLSHGISALHGNALSFTSQGPEPLFRAIYQVFHWTKLDSNFSIVEFVDRLETTLLKVEETTHNSDCKRYGGFNVVALNRYYNIVERIEQDRIGVI
;
A
#
# COMPACT_ATOMS: atom_id res chain seq x y z
N MET A 1 -23.76 -26.65 39.15
CA MET A 1 -23.68 -28.12 39.18
C MET A 1 -22.53 -28.54 38.29
N TRP A 2 -21.66 -29.37 38.84
CA TRP A 2 -20.53 -30.02 38.17
C TRP A 2 -21.02 -31.06 37.15
N TYR A 3 -20.23 -31.30 36.09
CA TYR A 3 -19.82 -32.60 35.49
C TYR A 3 -18.97 -32.26 34.25
N SER A 4 -17.64 -32.37 34.30
CA SER A 4 -16.77 -33.55 34.15
C SER A 4 -16.74 -34.15 32.74
N SER A 5 -15.50 -34.37 32.29
CA SER A 5 -15.02 -34.97 31.04
C SER A 5 -15.58 -36.36 30.76
N ASP A 6 -15.60 -36.75 29.47
CA ASP A 6 -14.80 -37.90 29.02
C ASP A 6 -14.62 -37.97 27.50
N ASN A 7 -13.46 -38.50 27.13
CA ASN A 7 -12.97 -38.81 25.79
C ASN A 7 -13.78 -39.93 25.13
N GLU A 8 -14.09 -39.80 23.84
CA GLU A 8 -14.17 -40.95 22.94
C GLU A 8 -13.58 -40.62 21.57
N LYS A 9 -12.50 -41.31 21.24
CA LYS A 9 -11.93 -41.41 19.89
C LYS A 9 -12.88 -42.26 19.04
N SER A 10 -13.31 -41.75 17.89
CA SER A 10 -13.72 -42.61 16.78
C SER A 10 -13.04 -42.16 15.50
N ASP A 11 -12.14 -43.02 15.02
CA ASP A 11 -11.59 -43.03 13.67
C ASP A 11 -12.71 -43.39 12.70
N GLN A 12 -13.20 -42.46 11.87
CA GLN A 12 -13.77 -42.78 10.57
C GLN A 12 -13.44 -41.70 9.54
N ASN A 13 -12.69 -42.16 8.54
CA ASN A 13 -12.14 -41.43 7.41
C ASN A 13 -13.09 -41.63 6.20
N PRO A 14 -13.74 -40.60 5.64
CA PRO A 14 -14.32 -40.70 4.30
C PRO A 14 -13.24 -40.32 3.28
N LYS A 15 -12.87 -41.33 2.48
CA LYS A 15 -12.04 -41.22 1.28
C LYS A 15 -12.53 -40.07 0.39
N ALA A 16 -11.65 -39.11 0.12
CA ALA A 16 -11.81 -38.18 -0.98
C ALA A 16 -11.47 -38.92 -2.28
N GLU A 17 -12.48 -39.09 -3.13
CA GLU A 17 -12.33 -39.54 -4.51
C GLU A 17 -11.57 -38.50 -5.34
N GLY A 18 -10.85 -39.00 -6.34
CA GLY A 18 -9.76 -38.30 -7.00
C GLY A 18 -10.18 -37.08 -7.82
N LEU A 19 -9.59 -35.94 -7.51
CA LEU A 19 -9.42 -34.84 -8.45
C LEU A 19 -8.16 -35.13 -9.28
N VAL A 20 -8.39 -35.49 -10.54
CA VAL A 20 -7.37 -35.66 -11.58
C VAL A 20 -6.57 -34.38 -11.71
N ALA A 21 -5.25 -34.48 -11.57
CA ALA A 21 -4.32 -33.38 -11.80
C ALA A 21 -4.46 -32.86 -13.25
N PRO A 22 -4.55 -31.54 -13.50
CA PRO A 22 -4.48 -31.03 -14.85
C PRO A 22 -3.09 -31.35 -15.41
N SER A 23 -3.09 -31.95 -16.60
CA SER A 23 -1.92 -32.21 -17.43
C SER A 23 -1.04 -30.97 -17.58
N ALA A 24 0.27 -31.20 -17.55
CA ALA A 24 1.33 -30.20 -17.68
C ALA A 24 1.01 -29.10 -18.70
N THR A 25 0.89 -27.87 -18.22
CA THR A 25 0.96 -26.65 -19.02
C THR A 25 2.35 -26.55 -19.65
N PRO A 26 2.50 -26.21 -20.94
CA PRO A 26 3.80 -26.11 -21.57
C PRO A 26 4.62 -24.98 -20.93
N SER A 27 5.94 -25.17 -20.82
CA SER A 27 6.84 -24.16 -20.27
C SER A 27 6.86 -22.90 -21.15
N LEU A 28 6.68 -21.74 -20.50
CA LEU A 28 6.69 -20.40 -21.12
C LEU A 28 8.04 -20.03 -21.77
N GLN A 29 9.09 -20.81 -21.57
CA GLN A 29 10.37 -20.67 -22.30
C GLN A 29 10.22 -20.91 -23.81
N SER A 30 9.13 -21.55 -24.26
CA SER A 30 8.88 -21.82 -25.68
C SER A 30 8.21 -20.67 -26.44
N LEU A 31 7.65 -19.66 -25.74
CA LEU A 31 6.81 -18.62 -26.37
C LEU A 31 7.56 -17.33 -26.76
N PHE A 32 8.77 -17.07 -26.26
CA PHE A 32 9.45 -15.81 -26.54
C PHE A 32 10.97 -15.97 -26.74
N LYS A 33 11.37 -16.28 -27.98
CA LYS A 33 12.72 -15.94 -28.48
C LYS A 33 12.59 -14.71 -29.37
N ILE A 34 12.78 -13.51 -28.80
CA ILE A 34 12.80 -12.26 -29.57
C ILE A 34 14.25 -11.86 -29.87
N PRO A 35 14.63 -11.55 -31.13
CA PRO A 35 15.98 -11.10 -31.47
C PRO A 35 16.23 -9.66 -30.99
N LYS A 36 17.42 -9.40 -30.44
CA LYS A 36 17.91 -8.04 -30.15
C LYS A 36 18.06 -7.26 -31.47
N ARG A 37 17.23 -6.24 -31.72
CA ARG A 37 17.45 -5.24 -32.77
C ARG A 37 17.89 -3.91 -32.18
N LYS A 38 18.88 -3.27 -32.81
CA LYS A 38 19.39 -1.94 -32.46
C LYS A 38 18.34 -0.87 -32.76
N PHE A 39 18.11 0.00 -31.80
CA PHE A 39 17.20 1.13 -31.87
C PHE A 39 17.85 2.32 -32.57
N THR A 40 17.10 2.99 -33.45
CA THR A 40 17.37 4.36 -33.88
C THR A 40 16.18 5.23 -33.45
N HIS A 41 16.47 6.37 -32.81
CA HIS A 41 15.47 7.34 -32.36
C HIS A 41 15.14 8.31 -33.49
N PRO A 42 13.85 8.56 -33.81
CA PRO A 42 13.45 9.73 -34.58
C PRO A 42 13.47 10.96 -33.66
N THR A 43 14.24 11.97 -34.02
CA THR A 43 14.24 13.30 -33.42
C THR A 43 12.99 14.07 -33.87
N THR A 44 11.99 14.18 -33.01
CA THR A 44 10.90 15.16 -33.15
C THR A 44 10.99 16.17 -32.01
N THR A 45 11.52 17.35 -32.33
CA THR A 45 11.61 18.52 -31.47
C THR A 45 10.30 19.30 -31.52
N ALA A 46 9.36 18.98 -30.63
CA ALA A 46 8.28 19.89 -30.26
C ALA A 46 8.15 19.86 -28.74
N SER A 47 8.56 20.93 -28.08
CA SER A 47 8.42 21.10 -26.64
C SER A 47 6.94 21.36 -26.33
N PRO A 48 6.23 20.50 -25.57
CA PRO A 48 4.85 20.77 -25.22
C PRO A 48 4.80 21.92 -24.21
N THR A 49 3.97 22.92 -24.49
CA THR A 49 3.60 23.97 -23.53
C THR A 49 3.08 23.34 -22.23
N PRO A 50 3.52 23.80 -21.05
CA PRO A 50 3.09 23.22 -19.78
C PRO A 50 1.58 23.37 -19.59
N VAL A 51 0.87 22.24 -19.44
CA VAL A 51 -0.55 22.24 -19.06
C VAL A 51 -0.64 22.58 -17.57
N VAL A 52 -1.12 23.79 -17.26
CA VAL A 52 -1.36 24.21 -15.87
C VAL A 52 -2.74 23.73 -15.43
N PHE A 53 -2.79 22.60 -14.73
CA PHE A 53 -4.03 22.12 -14.11
C PHE A 53 -4.45 23.03 -12.95
N LYS A 54 -5.67 23.57 -12.96
CA LYS A 54 -6.23 24.33 -11.81
C LYS A 54 -6.42 23.42 -10.57
N LYS A 55 -6.78 22.16 -10.78
CA LYS A 55 -6.91 21.11 -9.75
C LYS A 55 -6.57 19.76 -10.38
N CYS A 56 -5.88 18.90 -9.64
CA CYS A 56 -5.53 17.56 -10.10
C CYS A 56 -6.71 16.61 -9.81
N PRO A 57 -7.07 15.69 -10.73
CA PRO A 57 -8.23 14.79 -10.57
C PRO A 57 -8.07 13.75 -9.46
N VAL A 58 -6.82 13.45 -9.06
CA VAL A 58 -6.52 12.46 -8.03
C VAL A 58 -5.72 13.13 -6.91
N THR A 59 -6.13 12.91 -5.66
CA THR A 59 -5.42 13.37 -4.46
C THR A 59 -4.89 12.17 -3.67
N VAL A 60 -3.58 12.12 -3.43
CA VAL A 60 -2.92 11.09 -2.63
C VAL A 60 -2.28 11.75 -1.40
N ALA A 61 -2.59 11.24 -0.21
CA ALA A 61 -2.03 11.68 1.06
C ALA A 61 -0.99 10.67 1.57
N ILE A 62 0.20 11.16 1.89
CA ILE A 62 1.33 10.36 2.40
C ILE A 62 1.82 11.00 3.70
N ILE A 63 2.02 10.20 4.74
CA ILE A 63 2.43 10.67 6.08
C ILE A 63 3.87 10.27 6.37
N LEU A 64 4.67 11.26 6.77
CA LEU A 64 6.10 11.14 7.06
C LEU A 64 6.41 11.74 8.43
N CYS A 65 6.64 10.88 9.43
CA CYS A 65 7.03 11.33 10.75
C CYS A 65 8.31 10.64 11.23
N GLU A 66 9.13 11.41 11.94
CA GLU A 66 10.36 10.90 12.52
C GLU A 66 10.08 10.27 13.90
N ASP A 67 10.77 9.17 14.20
CA ASP A 67 10.70 8.52 15.51
C ASP A 67 11.84 9.05 16.40
N ASP A 68 11.64 10.25 16.92
CA ASP A 68 12.60 10.93 17.79
C ASP A 68 12.79 10.22 19.15
N ARG A 69 11.98 9.20 19.48
CA ARG A 69 12.09 8.44 20.74
C ARG A 69 13.42 7.71 20.91
N TYR A 70 14.17 7.50 19.83
CA TYR A 70 15.50 6.88 19.87
C TYR A 70 16.66 7.87 19.98
N LEU A 71 16.43 9.16 19.70
CA LEU A 71 17.47 10.18 19.78
C LEU A 71 17.74 10.63 21.24
N SER A 72 16.82 10.35 22.17
CA SER A 72 16.98 10.69 23.59
C SER A 72 17.86 9.71 24.38
N ILE A 73 18.10 8.50 23.86
CA ILE A 73 18.86 7.47 24.59
C ILE A 73 20.38 7.67 24.45
N THR A 74 20.84 8.39 23.42
CA THR A 74 22.27 8.65 23.19
C THR A 74 22.82 9.91 23.86
N LYS A 75 22.03 10.63 24.69
CA LYS A 75 22.44 11.92 25.27
C LYS A 75 22.40 12.06 26.79
N THR A 76 22.18 11.00 27.56
CA THR A 76 22.22 11.12 29.04
C THR A 76 23.08 10.04 29.69
N ASN A 77 24.37 10.34 29.87
CA ASN A 77 25.14 9.78 30.97
C ASN A 77 24.79 10.59 32.24
N HIS A 78 23.70 10.23 32.91
CA HIS A 78 23.48 10.66 34.28
C HIS A 78 22.96 9.50 35.12
N THR A 79 23.76 9.13 36.11
CA THR A 79 23.39 8.34 37.28
C THR A 79 22.27 9.07 38.03
N VAL A 80 21.09 8.46 38.11
CA VAL A 80 20.02 8.90 39.02
C VAL A 80 19.59 7.72 39.87
N SER A 81 19.74 7.93 41.18
CA SER A 81 19.33 7.05 42.27
C SER A 81 17.81 6.87 42.29
N VAL A 82 17.37 5.63 42.46
CA VAL A 82 15.95 5.25 42.52
C VAL A 82 15.41 5.42 43.93
N THR A 83 14.29 6.14 44.09
CA THR A 83 13.35 5.94 45.21
C THR A 83 11.91 5.84 44.71
N ASN A 84 11.32 4.69 45.05
CA ASN A 84 9.93 4.24 45.10
C ASN A 84 8.79 5.04 44.42
N GLY A 85 8.21 4.42 43.38
CA GLY A 85 6.88 4.68 42.84
C GLY A 85 6.58 3.68 41.72
N THR A 86 5.47 2.95 41.81
CA THR A 86 5.08 1.81 40.96
C THR A 86 4.92 2.19 39.47
N ALA A 87 6.01 2.13 38.71
CA ALA A 87 6.01 2.13 37.26
C ALA A 87 5.99 0.68 36.74
N ARG A 88 5.00 0.33 35.91
CA ARG A 88 4.98 -0.96 35.19
C ARG A 88 6.18 -1.00 34.23
N ASN A 89 7.17 -1.83 34.57
CA ASN A 89 8.35 -2.09 33.75
C ASN A 89 7.95 -2.81 32.45
N TYR A 90 8.00 -2.12 31.32
CA TYR A 90 8.17 -2.77 30.03
C TYR A 90 9.64 -3.22 29.93
N GLN A 91 9.90 -4.49 30.21
CA GLN A 91 11.21 -5.11 29.95
C GLN A 91 11.42 -5.21 28.43
N TYR A 92 12.18 -4.26 27.87
CA TYR A 92 12.72 -4.37 26.53
C TYR A 92 14.02 -5.17 26.58
N SER A 93 14.08 -6.25 25.80
CA SER A 93 15.29 -7.03 25.54
C SER A 93 16.46 -6.09 25.19
N THR A 94 17.41 -6.01 26.12
CA THR A 94 18.71 -5.38 25.95
C THR A 94 19.56 -6.29 25.06
N GLY A 95 19.93 -5.82 23.87
CA GLY A 95 20.92 -6.55 23.04
C GLY A 95 20.66 -6.64 21.54
N LYS A 96 20.10 -5.60 20.90
CA LYS A 96 20.35 -5.30 19.48
C LYS A 96 20.40 -3.78 19.33
N PRO A 97 21.33 -3.19 18.56
CA PRO A 97 21.32 -1.75 18.31
C PRO A 97 19.96 -1.44 17.71
N ALA A 98 19.16 -0.72 18.50
CA ALA A 98 17.79 -0.49 18.14
C ALA A 98 17.78 0.31 16.84
N ILE A 99 17.04 -0.21 15.87
CA ILE A 99 16.74 0.43 14.60
C ILE A 99 15.98 1.73 14.94
N ALA A 100 16.71 2.77 15.33
CA ALA A 100 16.29 4.16 15.19
C ALA A 100 15.88 4.25 13.72
N LYS A 101 14.57 4.22 13.48
CA LYS A 101 13.99 3.98 12.16
C LYS A 101 14.54 5.03 11.22
N ASN A 102 15.51 4.60 10.41
CA ASN A 102 16.30 5.42 9.49
C ASN A 102 15.35 6.31 8.68
N PHE A 103 15.33 7.60 8.97
CA PHE A 103 14.49 8.58 8.29
C PHE A 103 14.71 8.53 6.77
N SER A 104 15.96 8.29 6.34
CA SER A 104 16.31 8.06 4.94
C SER A 104 15.49 6.90 4.32
N ARG A 105 15.14 5.87 5.10
CA ARG A 105 14.27 4.78 4.63
C ARG A 105 12.88 5.29 4.24
N GLN A 106 12.22 6.08 5.08
CA GLN A 106 10.87 6.61 4.77
C GLN A 106 10.90 7.52 3.54
N ILE A 107 11.95 8.34 3.40
CA ILE A 107 12.16 9.18 2.21
C ILE A 107 12.38 8.32 0.97
N ASN A 108 13.27 7.33 1.01
CA ASN A 108 13.53 6.45 -0.13
C ASN A 108 12.29 5.63 -0.53
N GLN A 109 11.54 5.13 0.45
CA GLN A 109 10.28 4.43 0.24
C GLN A 109 9.25 5.36 -0.42
N THR A 110 9.12 6.60 0.04
CA THR A 110 8.24 7.59 -0.58
C THR A 110 8.67 7.94 -2.00
N ILE A 111 9.97 8.08 -2.26
CA ILE A 111 10.49 8.31 -3.61
C ILE A 111 10.14 7.12 -4.52
N VAL A 112 10.30 5.89 -4.04
CA VAL A 112 9.93 4.67 -4.78
C VAL A 112 8.43 4.60 -5.06
N LEU A 113 7.59 4.90 -4.06
CA LEU A 113 6.14 5.03 -4.21
C LEU A 113 5.80 6.05 -5.32
N LEU A 114 6.37 7.26 -5.24
CA LEU A 114 6.13 8.31 -6.23
C LEU A 114 6.65 7.93 -7.62
N LYS A 115 7.76 7.21 -7.74
CA LYS A 115 8.24 6.66 -9.04
C LYS A 115 7.22 5.71 -9.64
N SER A 116 6.63 4.81 -8.84
CA SER A 116 5.59 3.89 -9.32
C SER A 116 4.36 4.64 -9.84
N ILE A 117 3.92 5.69 -9.12
CA ILE A 117 2.81 6.55 -9.56
C ILE A 117 3.18 7.29 -10.85
N ALA A 118 4.40 7.81 -10.96
CA ALA A 118 4.87 8.57 -12.11
C ALA A 118 4.93 7.72 -13.38
N ILE A 119 5.52 6.53 -13.28
CA ILE A 119 5.63 5.56 -14.38
C ILE A 119 4.22 5.17 -14.85
N LEU A 120 3.34 4.76 -13.94
CA LEU A 120 2.00 4.32 -14.32
C LEU A 120 1.14 5.46 -14.87
N SER A 121 1.22 6.66 -14.30
CA SER A 121 0.47 7.83 -14.81
C SER A 121 0.93 8.26 -16.20
N LYS A 122 2.19 7.97 -16.58
CA LYS A 122 2.74 8.29 -17.90
C LYS A 122 2.42 7.21 -18.94
N PHE A 123 2.48 5.94 -18.57
CA PHE A 123 2.46 4.83 -19.54
C PHE A 123 1.21 3.94 -19.47
N GLN A 124 0.46 3.96 -18.38
CA GLN A 124 -0.77 3.17 -18.21
C GLN A 124 -2.00 4.03 -18.51
N VAL A 125 -2.09 4.51 -19.75
CA VAL A 125 -3.19 5.34 -20.24
C VAL A 125 -4.31 4.45 -20.81
N ALA A 126 -5.56 4.76 -20.49
CA ALA A 126 -6.72 3.95 -20.89
C ALA A 126 -7.09 4.08 -22.38
N HIS A 127 -6.71 5.18 -23.05
CA HIS A 127 -6.99 5.42 -24.47
C HIS A 127 -5.82 6.12 -25.19
N PRO A 128 -5.39 5.64 -26.39
CA PRO A 128 -4.29 6.23 -27.17
C PRO A 128 -4.49 7.70 -27.55
N GLN A 129 -5.75 8.14 -27.66
CA GLN A 129 -6.11 9.51 -28.04
C GLN A 129 -6.33 10.45 -26.84
N GLN A 130 -6.40 9.92 -25.62
CA GLN A 130 -6.37 10.70 -24.39
C GLN A 130 -4.98 10.56 -23.78
N LEU A 131 -4.01 11.31 -24.31
CA LEU A 131 -2.68 11.49 -23.71
C LEU A 131 -2.74 12.27 -22.38
N SER A 132 -3.79 12.07 -21.57
CA SER A 132 -3.96 12.74 -20.30
C SER A 132 -3.04 12.11 -19.27
N SER A 133 -1.80 12.60 -19.31
CA SER A 133 -0.90 12.78 -18.17
C SER A 133 -1.66 13.55 -17.09
N SER A 134 -2.57 12.84 -16.43
CA SER A 134 -3.52 13.41 -15.49
C SER A 134 -2.76 13.71 -14.22
N CYS A 135 -2.65 14.99 -13.88
CA CYS A 135 -1.95 15.41 -12.67
C CYS A 135 -2.43 14.61 -11.44
N VAL A 136 -1.50 14.26 -10.56
CA VAL A 136 -1.78 13.72 -9.23
C VAL A 136 -1.34 14.75 -8.19
N GLU A 137 -2.27 15.17 -7.33
CA GLU A 137 -1.95 16.00 -6.18
C GLU A 137 -1.42 15.11 -5.05
N ILE A 138 -0.19 15.39 -4.60
CA ILE A 138 0.44 14.72 -3.47
C ILE A 138 0.41 15.64 -2.27
N LEU A 139 -0.33 15.24 -1.25
CA LEU A 139 -0.34 15.87 0.06
C LEU A 139 0.71 15.15 0.92
N LEU A 140 1.87 15.77 1.09
CA LEU A 140 2.94 15.27 1.96
C LEU A 140 2.74 15.82 3.37
N LEU A 141 2.13 15.01 4.23
CA LEU A 141 2.00 15.32 5.64
C LEU A 141 3.33 15.02 6.35
N SER A 142 3.99 16.04 6.91
CA SER A 142 5.22 15.80 7.68
C SER A 142 5.37 16.68 8.90
N ASP A 143 5.97 16.11 9.95
CA ASP A 143 6.28 16.80 11.21
C ASP A 143 7.50 17.71 11.08
N LYS A 144 8.41 17.43 10.14
CA LYS A 144 9.57 18.28 9.83
C LYS A 144 9.51 18.79 8.38
N PRO A 145 9.72 20.10 8.12
CA PRO A 145 9.79 20.66 6.77
C PRO A 145 10.93 20.07 5.92
N THR A 146 11.98 19.54 6.56
CA THR A 146 13.10 18.87 5.88
C THR A 146 12.66 17.63 5.11
N HIS A 147 11.59 16.94 5.54
CA HIS A 147 11.07 15.76 4.86
C HIS A 147 10.50 16.12 3.49
N TYR A 148 9.62 17.12 3.47
CA TYR A 148 9.08 17.69 2.24
C TYR A 148 10.20 18.22 1.33
N LYS A 149 11.18 18.94 1.88
CA LYS A 149 12.31 19.48 1.11
C LYS A 149 13.16 18.39 0.47
N ALA A 150 13.38 17.26 1.15
CA ALA A 150 14.16 16.15 0.61
C ALA A 150 13.47 15.51 -0.61
N ILE A 151 12.18 15.20 -0.51
CA ILE A 151 11.39 14.64 -1.61
C ILE A 151 11.26 15.63 -2.76
N SER A 152 10.95 16.89 -2.44
CA SER A 152 10.82 17.95 -3.45
C SER A 152 12.13 18.17 -4.20
N ARG A 153 13.28 18.12 -3.51
CA ARG A 153 14.59 18.25 -4.14
C ARG A 153 14.86 17.08 -5.09
N GLU A 154 14.62 15.84 -4.65
CA GLU A 154 14.80 14.64 -5.49
C GLU A 154 14.04 14.78 -6.81
N ILE A 155 12.75 15.13 -6.75
CA ILE A 155 11.89 15.24 -7.92
C ILE A 155 12.34 16.39 -8.81
N LYS A 156 12.53 17.59 -8.26
CA LYS A 156 12.89 18.77 -9.04
C LYS A 156 14.28 18.68 -9.68
N SER A 157 15.23 18.02 -9.04
CA SER A 157 16.62 18.00 -9.51
C SER A 157 17.00 16.78 -10.33
N LYS A 158 16.29 15.64 -10.17
CA LYS A 158 16.68 14.38 -10.81
C LYS A 158 15.68 13.81 -11.79
N TRP A 159 14.43 14.28 -11.78
CA TRP A 159 13.41 13.78 -12.70
C TRP A 159 13.32 14.69 -13.92
N SER A 160 12.97 14.14 -15.08
CA SER A 160 12.73 14.91 -16.29
C SER A 160 11.49 15.79 -16.13
N VAL A 161 11.38 16.84 -16.94
CA VAL A 161 10.23 17.76 -16.91
C VAL A 161 8.92 17.00 -17.10
N GLU A 162 8.91 15.96 -17.95
CA GLU A 162 7.73 15.15 -18.23
C GLU A 162 7.21 14.39 -17.01
N PHE A 163 8.08 13.96 -16.10
CA PHE A 163 7.68 13.31 -14.86
C PHE A 163 7.37 14.31 -13.75
N GLN A 164 8.07 15.45 -13.70
CA GLN A 164 7.82 16.51 -12.73
C GLN A 164 6.40 17.07 -12.88
N GLN A 165 5.94 17.32 -14.11
CA GLN A 165 4.63 17.90 -14.39
C GLN A 165 3.44 16.98 -14.07
N LEU A 166 3.68 15.70 -13.77
CA LEU A 166 2.63 14.78 -13.32
C LEU A 166 2.17 15.06 -11.89
N PHE A 167 2.92 15.87 -11.12
CA PHE A 167 2.65 16.07 -9.71
C PHE A 167 2.43 17.53 -9.34
N LYS A 168 1.41 17.74 -8.51
CA LYS A 168 1.31 18.92 -7.65
C LYS A 168 1.58 18.48 -6.21
N ILE A 169 2.75 18.84 -5.66
CA ILE A 169 3.15 18.40 -4.32
C ILE A 169 2.97 19.54 -3.33
N THR A 170 2.19 19.29 -2.28
CA THR A 170 1.89 20.26 -1.22
C THR A 170 2.35 19.71 0.13
N HIS A 171 3.04 20.53 0.92
CA HIS A 171 3.36 20.20 2.30
C HIS A 171 2.15 20.48 3.20
N VAL A 172 1.81 19.53 4.06
CA VAL A 172 0.78 19.67 5.08
C VAL A 172 1.41 19.44 6.45
N PRO A 173 1.41 20.43 7.36
CA PRO A 173 1.95 20.25 8.70
C PRO A 173 1.16 19.20 9.50
N VAL A 174 1.86 18.34 10.22
CA VAL A 174 1.24 17.37 11.12
C VAL A 174 0.61 18.08 12.31
N ARG A 175 -0.70 17.94 12.47
CA ARG A 175 -1.45 18.36 13.67
C ARG A 175 -2.47 17.30 14.04
N TYR A 176 -2.68 17.08 15.32
CA TYR A 176 -3.80 16.26 15.78
C TYR A 176 -4.96 17.18 16.17
N PRO A 177 -6.22 16.79 15.90
CA PRO A 177 -7.38 17.49 16.43
C PRO A 177 -7.30 17.71 17.94
N HIS A 178 -7.92 18.79 18.43
CA HIS A 178 -7.93 19.12 19.85
C HIS A 178 -8.48 17.93 20.67
N GLY A 179 -7.72 17.50 21.69
CA GLY A 179 -8.06 16.32 22.51
C GLY A 179 -7.61 14.96 21.95
N SER A 180 -6.98 14.91 20.76
CA SER A 180 -6.48 13.66 20.15
C SER A 180 -4.96 13.50 20.16
N ALA A 181 -4.21 14.42 20.78
CA ALA A 181 -2.75 14.40 20.78
C ALA A 181 -2.16 13.11 21.41
N TRP A 182 -2.87 12.50 22.36
CA TRP A 182 -2.46 11.24 22.99
C TRP A 182 -2.38 10.07 21.98
N MET A 183 -3.20 10.09 20.92
CA MET A 183 -3.23 9.04 19.90
C MET A 183 -1.94 8.97 19.08
N ARG A 184 -1.15 10.06 19.03
CA ARG A 184 0.17 10.10 18.37
C ARG A 184 1.14 9.04 18.90
N LYS A 185 0.98 8.64 20.17
CA LYS A 185 1.90 7.73 20.88
C LYS A 185 1.44 6.26 20.90
N LEU A 186 0.28 5.94 20.32
CA LEU A 186 -0.30 4.57 20.38
C LEU A 186 0.55 3.52 19.65
N PHE A 187 1.37 3.89 18.67
CA PHE A 187 2.22 2.95 17.94
C PHE A 187 3.53 3.59 17.45
N ARG A 188 3.72 3.64 16.13
CA ARG A 188 4.75 4.47 15.48
C ARG A 188 4.26 5.91 15.43
N PRO A 189 5.17 6.90 15.49
CA PRO A 189 4.79 8.30 15.38
C PRO A 189 3.91 8.52 14.14
N CYS A 190 2.79 9.20 14.35
CA CYS A 190 1.83 9.53 13.29
C CYS A 190 1.10 8.36 12.62
N ALA A 191 1.24 7.12 13.09
CA ALA A 191 0.48 5.99 12.55
C ALA A 191 -1.04 6.28 12.55
N THR A 192 -1.54 6.84 13.64
CA THR A 192 -2.95 7.21 13.83
C THR A 192 -3.35 8.54 13.20
N LEU A 193 -2.41 9.32 12.63
CA LEU A 193 -2.71 10.61 12.01
C LEU A 193 -3.63 10.43 10.79
N ARG A 194 -3.52 9.29 10.08
CA ARG A 194 -4.39 8.93 8.95
C ARG A 194 -5.87 8.94 9.32
N LEU A 195 -6.20 8.64 10.57
CA LEU A 195 -7.58 8.64 11.08
C LEU A 195 -8.19 10.05 11.15
N PHE A 196 -7.37 11.11 11.04
CA PHE A 196 -7.79 12.50 11.16
C PHE A 196 -7.67 13.28 9.84
N LEU A 197 -7.45 12.61 8.71
CA LEU A 197 -7.35 13.27 7.40
C LEU A 197 -8.59 14.09 7.05
N ALA A 198 -9.78 13.65 7.48
CA ALA A 198 -11.03 14.39 7.24
C ALA A 198 -11.05 15.79 7.89
N GLU A 199 -10.37 15.98 9.02
CA GLU A 199 -10.22 17.29 9.68
C GLU A 199 -8.97 18.06 9.24
N LEU A 200 -7.93 17.33 8.84
CA LEU A 200 -6.68 17.91 8.36
C LEU A 200 -6.82 18.55 6.99
N LEU A 201 -7.73 18.01 6.17
CA LEU A 201 -7.95 18.40 4.79
C LEU A 201 -9.40 18.89 4.59
N PRO A 202 -9.78 20.04 5.19
CA PRO A 202 -11.15 20.56 5.12
C PRO A 202 -11.57 20.92 3.68
N ASP A 203 -10.62 21.35 2.85
CA ASP A 203 -10.87 21.80 1.47
C ASP A 203 -10.84 20.66 0.44
N HIS A 204 -10.78 19.40 0.91
CA HIS A 204 -10.76 18.22 0.06
C HIS A 204 -11.97 17.34 0.37
N ASP A 205 -12.67 16.92 -0.69
CA ASP A 205 -13.81 16.02 -0.59
C ASP A 205 -13.40 14.56 -0.41
N SER A 206 -12.31 14.18 -1.07
CA SER A 206 -11.79 12.81 -1.07
C SER A 206 -10.27 12.78 -1.12
N ALA A 207 -9.67 11.70 -0.61
CA ALA A 207 -8.24 11.42 -0.73
C ALA A 207 -7.98 9.91 -0.71
N ILE A 208 -6.88 9.47 -1.34
CA ILE A 208 -6.30 8.14 -1.12
C ILE A 208 -5.17 8.30 -0.11
N TYR A 209 -5.30 7.70 1.07
CA TYR A 209 -4.17 7.52 1.98
C TYR A 209 -3.33 6.31 1.55
N VAL A 210 -1.99 6.45 1.58
CA VAL A 210 -1.04 5.38 1.24
C VAL A 210 0.16 5.36 2.20
N ASP A 211 0.49 4.19 2.73
CA ASP A 211 1.73 3.95 3.49
C ASP A 211 2.98 4.12 2.59
N THR A 212 4.09 4.60 3.16
CA THR A 212 5.30 4.90 2.37
C THR A 212 5.90 3.67 1.69
N ASP A 213 5.69 2.48 2.24
CA ASP A 213 6.19 1.20 1.76
C ASP A 213 5.20 0.49 0.83
N VAL A 214 4.52 1.25 -0.04
CA VAL A 214 3.69 0.73 -1.12
C VAL A 214 4.35 1.01 -2.48
N ILE A 215 4.27 0.06 -3.40
CA ILE A 215 4.63 0.21 -4.81
C ILE A 215 3.40 -0.13 -5.65
N PHE A 216 2.96 0.80 -6.49
CA PHE A 216 1.84 0.56 -7.40
C PHE A 216 2.28 -0.18 -8.66
N PHE A 217 1.40 -1.07 -9.12
CA PHE A 217 1.46 -1.82 -10.38
C PHE A 217 0.23 -1.52 -11.26
N GLN A 218 -0.81 -0.94 -10.65
CA GLN A 218 -1.96 -0.34 -11.31
C GLN A 218 -2.04 1.15 -10.93
N SER A 219 -2.50 1.97 -11.87
CA SER A 219 -2.58 3.43 -11.74
C SER A 219 -3.42 3.87 -10.54
N VAL A 220 -3.01 4.96 -9.89
CA VAL A 220 -3.79 5.57 -8.79
C VAL A 220 -5.11 6.16 -9.29
N GLN A 221 -5.22 6.43 -10.59
CA GLN A 221 -6.44 6.82 -11.27
C GLN A 221 -7.45 5.67 -11.28
N ALA A 222 -7.02 4.43 -11.55
CA ALA A 222 -7.89 3.25 -11.44
C ALA A 222 -8.30 2.97 -9.99
N LEU A 223 -7.43 3.25 -9.02
CA LEU A 223 -7.79 3.20 -7.60
C LEU A 223 -8.83 4.28 -7.27
N TRP A 224 -8.60 5.52 -7.69
CA TRP A 224 -9.51 6.66 -7.49
C TRP A 224 -10.89 6.40 -8.08
N ALA A 225 -10.97 5.73 -9.24
CA ALA A 225 -12.24 5.36 -9.86
C ALA A 225 -13.13 4.47 -8.96
N GLN A 226 -12.57 3.80 -7.94
CA GLN A 226 -13.35 3.03 -6.97
C GLN A 226 -14.27 3.92 -6.11
N PHE A 227 -14.02 5.24 -6.01
CA PHE A 227 -14.99 6.17 -5.40
C PHE A 227 -16.34 6.16 -6.11
N GLY A 228 -16.40 5.81 -7.41
CA GLY A 228 -17.66 5.62 -8.13
C GLY A 228 -18.54 4.53 -7.52
N ARG A 229 -17.96 3.57 -6.77
CA ARG A 229 -18.69 2.52 -6.06
C ARG A 229 -19.30 2.99 -4.73
N PHE A 230 -19.03 4.21 -4.27
CA PHE A 230 -19.55 4.70 -2.99
C PHE A 230 -21.02 5.10 -3.08
N ASN A 231 -21.49 5.44 -4.28
CA ASN A 231 -22.87 5.82 -4.56
C ASN A 231 -23.67 4.70 -5.25
N ASN A 232 -23.00 3.69 -5.80
CA ASN A 232 -23.64 2.59 -6.51
C ASN A 232 -24.09 1.51 -5.52
N SER A 233 -25.24 1.73 -4.93
CA SER A 233 -26.03 0.66 -4.34
C SER A 233 -26.59 -0.25 -5.43
N HIS A 234 -25.81 -1.24 -5.84
CA HIS A 234 -26.36 -2.45 -6.48
C HIS A 234 -26.83 -3.47 -5.42
N ASP A 235 -26.87 -3.08 -4.15
CA ASP A 235 -27.66 -3.80 -3.16
C ASP A 235 -29.14 -3.67 -3.56
N HIS A 236 -29.63 -4.71 -4.22
CA HIS A 236 -30.98 -4.89 -4.76
C HIS A 236 -32.09 -4.92 -3.70
N ASP A 237 -31.82 -4.48 -2.48
CA ASP A 237 -32.83 -4.44 -1.43
C ASP A 237 -33.60 -3.11 -1.48
N ASN A 238 -34.75 -3.14 -2.14
CA ASN A 238 -35.71 -2.05 -2.30
C ASN A 238 -36.48 -1.77 -1.00
N THR A 239 -35.80 -1.65 0.14
CA THR A 239 -36.44 -1.28 1.40
C THR A 239 -35.94 0.08 1.90
N ALA A 240 -36.85 1.05 1.85
CA ALA A 240 -36.82 2.38 2.46
C ALA A 240 -35.76 3.40 1.96
N PHE A 241 -36.27 4.43 1.30
CA PHE A 241 -35.62 5.60 0.71
C PHE A 241 -34.92 6.55 1.70
N GLU A 242 -34.77 6.20 2.98
CA GLU A 242 -34.28 7.14 4.01
C GLU A 242 -32.94 6.77 4.68
N ASN A 243 -32.43 5.54 4.54
CA ASN A 243 -31.18 5.13 5.21
C ASN A 243 -30.21 4.35 4.30
N LYS A 244 -29.98 4.83 3.07
CA LYS A 244 -28.86 4.31 2.28
C LYS A 244 -27.56 4.91 2.80
N THR A 245 -26.96 4.26 3.79
CA THR A 245 -25.66 4.68 4.33
C THR A 245 -24.64 4.71 3.20
N LYS A 246 -24.16 5.93 2.89
CA LYS A 246 -23.14 6.12 1.85
C LYS A 246 -21.83 5.53 2.33
N LYS A 247 -21.13 4.80 1.45
CA LYS A 247 -19.76 4.37 1.75
C LYS A 247 -18.91 5.61 2.00
N ILE A 248 -18.11 5.60 3.06
CA ILE A 248 -17.19 6.70 3.37
C ILE A 248 -15.72 6.27 3.20
N ALA A 249 -15.46 4.98 3.09
CA ALA A 249 -14.12 4.46 2.91
C ALA A 249 -14.07 3.23 1.99
N ALA A 250 -12.89 2.95 1.44
CA ALA A 250 -12.58 1.65 0.87
C ALA A 250 -11.20 1.15 1.28
N MET A 251 -11.11 -0.13 1.63
CA MET A 251 -9.90 -0.78 2.13
C MET A 251 -9.83 -2.24 1.67
N ALA A 252 -8.62 -2.76 1.53
CA ALA A 252 -8.39 -4.16 1.16
C ALA A 252 -8.31 -5.08 2.41
N PRO A 253 -8.64 -6.37 2.26
CA PRO A 253 -8.63 -7.32 3.37
C PRO A 253 -7.22 -7.56 3.93
N CYS A 254 -7.15 -7.93 5.22
CA CYS A 254 -5.91 -8.30 5.90
C CYS A 254 -5.60 -9.80 5.81
N LEU A 255 -6.58 -10.68 5.60
CA LEU A 255 -6.41 -12.11 5.28
C LEU A 255 -5.71 -13.02 6.32
N PHE A 256 -4.96 -12.50 7.29
CA PHE A 256 -4.16 -13.34 8.20
C PHE A 256 -4.15 -12.94 9.68
N HIS A 257 -4.12 -11.65 9.98
CA HIS A 257 -3.95 -11.22 11.37
C HIS A 257 -5.24 -11.39 12.18
N TYR A 258 -6.34 -10.87 11.63
CA TYR A 258 -7.65 -10.96 12.25
C TYR A 258 -8.25 -12.35 12.02
N GLY A 259 -8.87 -12.90 13.06
CA GLY A 259 -9.28 -14.31 13.12
C GLY A 259 -8.22 -15.26 13.70
N SER A 260 -7.00 -14.78 13.99
CA SER A 260 -5.98 -15.54 14.72
C SER A 260 -6.08 -15.34 16.24
N SER A 261 -5.46 -16.23 17.02
CA SER A 261 -5.35 -16.10 18.48
C SER A 261 -4.58 -14.85 18.95
N ALA A 262 -3.85 -14.18 18.05
CA ALA A 262 -3.14 -12.95 18.36
C ALA A 262 -4.07 -11.72 18.44
N ASN A 263 -5.24 -11.79 17.76
CA ASN A 263 -6.24 -10.73 17.73
C ASN A 263 -7.17 -10.81 18.95
N SER A 264 -7.46 -9.65 19.55
CA SER A 264 -8.34 -9.53 20.72
C SER A 264 -9.43 -8.47 20.55
N VAL A 265 -9.52 -7.86 19.37
CA VAL A 265 -10.50 -6.80 19.08
C VAL A 265 -11.55 -7.28 18.07
N PRO A 266 -12.77 -6.72 18.08
CA PRO A 266 -13.70 -6.86 16.97
C PRO A 266 -13.06 -6.38 15.66
N TYR A 267 -13.42 -7.02 14.54
CA TYR A 267 -12.84 -6.72 13.23
C TYR A 267 -13.88 -6.86 12.12
N PHE A 268 -13.62 -6.19 11.00
CA PHE A 268 -14.50 -6.19 9.85
C PHE A 268 -14.43 -7.52 9.08
N GLY A 269 -15.58 -8.06 8.69
CA GLY A 269 -15.68 -9.24 7.85
C GLY A 269 -14.98 -10.48 8.44
N SER A 270 -14.53 -11.38 7.56
CA SER A 270 -13.92 -12.65 7.97
C SER A 270 -12.42 -12.57 8.26
N SER A 271 -11.74 -11.52 7.80
CA SER A 271 -10.27 -11.46 7.88
C SER A 271 -9.70 -10.08 8.24
N GLY A 272 -10.58 -9.14 8.59
CA GLY A 272 -10.21 -7.77 8.91
C GLY A 272 -9.61 -6.99 7.73
N LEU A 273 -9.13 -5.80 8.03
CA LEU A 273 -8.66 -4.80 7.07
C LEU A 273 -7.20 -4.47 7.30
N ASN A 274 -6.49 -4.11 6.24
CA ASN A 274 -5.17 -3.51 6.36
C ASN A 274 -5.23 -2.01 6.12
N ALA A 275 -4.53 -1.24 6.97
CA ALA A 275 -4.56 0.22 6.94
C ALA A 275 -3.58 0.86 5.94
N GLY A 276 -2.86 0.07 5.12
CA GLY A 276 -1.80 0.57 4.25
C GLY A 276 -2.28 1.37 3.06
N ILE A 277 -3.50 1.12 2.59
CA ILE A 277 -4.18 1.91 1.56
C ILE A 277 -5.63 2.12 2.00
N MET A 278 -6.09 3.36 1.94
CA MET A 278 -7.47 3.69 2.28
C MET A 278 -7.99 4.80 1.37
N LEU A 279 -9.06 4.53 0.63
CA LEU A 279 -9.86 5.59 0.01
C LEU A 279 -10.71 6.22 1.10
N MET A 280 -10.76 7.55 1.12
CA MET A 280 -11.45 8.31 2.14
C MET A 280 -12.34 9.35 1.45
N ASN A 281 -13.66 9.21 1.59
CA ASN A 281 -14.61 10.28 1.30
C ASN A 281 -14.63 11.18 2.55
N LEU A 282 -13.77 12.19 2.54
CA LEU A 282 -13.52 13.09 3.65
C LEU A 282 -14.77 13.91 4.00
N THR A 283 -15.55 14.32 3.00
CA THR A 283 -16.84 14.98 3.23
C THR A 283 -17.81 14.03 3.93
N GLY A 284 -17.93 12.79 3.45
CA GLY A 284 -18.72 11.73 4.11
C GLY A 284 -18.32 11.51 5.56
N MET A 285 -17.03 11.34 5.83
CA MET A 285 -16.48 11.16 7.18
C MET A 285 -16.82 12.34 8.11
N ARG A 286 -16.71 13.59 7.62
CA ARG A 286 -17.11 14.77 8.41
C ARG A 286 -18.60 14.74 8.77
N MET A 287 -19.46 14.36 7.82
CA MET A 287 -20.91 14.27 8.05
C MET A 287 -21.31 13.13 9.00
N THR A 288 -20.57 12.02 9.02
CA THR A 288 -20.86 10.86 9.90
C THR A 288 -20.23 10.96 11.30
N GLN A 289 -19.76 12.15 11.69
CA GLN A 289 -19.05 12.38 12.95
C GLN A 289 -17.86 11.42 13.17
N TRP A 290 -17.16 11.08 12.08
CA TRP A 290 -16.06 10.11 12.05
C TRP A 290 -15.08 10.27 13.22
N THR A 291 -14.55 11.48 13.46
CA THR A 291 -13.57 11.71 14.52
C THR A 291 -14.11 11.38 15.91
N ASN A 292 -15.34 11.76 16.22
CA ASN A 292 -15.94 11.48 17.53
C ASN A 292 -16.08 9.96 17.72
N LYS A 293 -16.61 9.25 16.71
CA LYS A 293 -16.72 7.80 16.72
C LYS A 293 -15.35 7.10 16.83
N ILE A 294 -14.32 7.58 16.11
CA ILE A 294 -12.94 7.07 16.20
C ILE A 294 -12.38 7.22 17.61
N ARG A 295 -12.57 8.38 18.24
CA ARG A 295 -12.14 8.59 19.64
C ARG A 295 -12.85 7.63 20.58
N MET A 296 -14.18 7.51 20.46
CA MET A 296 -14.99 6.62 21.29
C MET A 296 -14.52 5.17 21.17
N VAL A 297 -14.37 4.66 19.94
CA VAL A 297 -13.88 3.29 19.69
C VAL A 297 -12.47 3.10 20.25
N THR A 298 -11.58 4.08 20.06
CA THR A 298 -10.21 3.99 20.59
C THR A 298 -10.21 3.91 22.11
N THR A 299 -11.01 4.72 22.80
CA THR A 299 -11.13 4.72 24.26
C THR A 299 -11.77 3.43 24.78
N MET A 300 -12.87 2.97 24.17
CA MET A 300 -13.60 1.78 24.57
C MET A 300 -12.74 0.51 24.51
N PHE A 301 -11.83 0.43 23.54
CA PHE A 301 -10.98 -0.74 23.31
C PHE A 301 -9.50 -0.49 23.64
N GLN A 302 -9.17 0.59 24.36
CA GLN A 302 -7.79 1.04 24.57
C GLN A 302 -6.85 -0.07 25.09
N ASP A 303 -7.34 -0.93 25.98
CA ASP A 303 -6.54 -2.00 26.60
C ASP A 303 -6.37 -3.23 25.70
N LYS A 304 -7.12 -3.30 24.59
CA LYS A 304 -7.10 -4.42 23.63
C LYS A 304 -6.42 -4.06 22.31
N ILE A 305 -6.26 -2.78 22.02
CA ILE A 305 -5.63 -2.27 20.80
C ILE A 305 -4.12 -2.56 20.82
N LYS A 306 -3.61 -3.27 19.81
CA LYS A 306 -2.19 -3.61 19.65
C LYS A 306 -1.58 -3.00 18.39
N LEU A 307 -2.36 -2.92 17.30
CA LEU A 307 -1.96 -2.37 16.00
C LEU A 307 -2.61 -1.00 15.71
N ALA A 308 -2.79 -0.19 16.76
CA ALA A 308 -3.30 1.19 16.75
C ALA A 308 -4.30 1.50 15.62
N ASP A 309 -3.87 2.20 14.57
CA ASP A 309 -4.69 2.66 13.46
C ASP A 309 -5.41 1.50 12.74
N GLN A 310 -4.75 0.37 12.53
CA GLN A 310 -5.36 -0.79 11.89
C GLN A 310 -6.44 -1.41 12.78
N ASP A 311 -6.18 -1.56 14.09
CA ASP A 311 -7.18 -2.09 15.02
C ASP A 311 -8.37 -1.15 15.17
N ILE A 312 -8.13 0.15 15.30
CA ILE A 312 -9.19 1.16 15.42
C ILE A 312 -10.10 1.14 14.18
N LEU A 313 -9.53 1.07 12.97
CA LEU A 313 -10.32 0.95 11.73
C LEU A 313 -11.11 -0.35 11.68
N ASN A 314 -10.52 -1.46 12.09
CA ASN A 314 -11.19 -2.76 12.14
C ASN A 314 -12.36 -2.78 13.13
N ILE A 315 -12.18 -2.21 14.31
CA ILE A 315 -13.25 -2.11 15.31
C ILE A 315 -14.36 -1.17 14.81
N TYR A 316 -14.00 -0.02 14.23
CA TYR A 316 -14.98 0.90 13.67
C TYR A 316 -15.84 0.20 12.62
N PHE A 317 -15.23 -0.39 11.60
CA PHE A 317 -15.98 -1.02 10.52
C PHE A 317 -16.63 -2.34 10.93
N HIS A 318 -16.22 -2.97 12.05
CA HIS A 318 -16.99 -4.06 12.65
C HIS A 318 -18.41 -3.60 13.04
N PHE A 319 -18.53 -2.40 13.61
CA PHE A 319 -19.81 -1.83 14.05
C PHE A 319 -20.54 -1.03 12.96
N PHE A 320 -19.83 -0.55 11.95
CA PHE A 320 -20.38 0.20 10.80
C PHE A 320 -19.96 -0.43 9.45
N PRO A 321 -20.25 -1.73 9.20
CA PRO A 321 -19.77 -2.42 8.01
C PRO A 321 -20.35 -1.84 6.71
N GLU A 322 -21.56 -1.27 6.77
CA GLU A 322 -22.23 -0.62 5.67
C GLU A 322 -21.54 0.66 5.21
N GLU A 323 -20.69 1.28 6.03
CA GLU A 323 -19.93 2.49 5.66
C GLU A 323 -18.65 2.18 4.84
N LEU A 324 -18.30 0.90 4.66
CA LEU A 324 -17.09 0.45 3.95
C LEU A 324 -17.39 -0.21 2.60
N HIS A 325 -16.61 0.13 1.59
CA HIS A 325 -16.48 -0.64 0.34
C HIS A 325 -15.23 -1.52 0.41
N MET A 326 -15.36 -2.82 0.15
CA MET A 326 -14.21 -3.72 0.11
C MET A 326 -13.45 -3.58 -1.20
N LEU A 327 -12.16 -3.23 -1.12
CA LEU A 327 -11.25 -3.37 -2.25
C LEU A 327 -10.86 -4.84 -2.40
N SER A 328 -10.57 -5.25 -3.64
CA SER A 328 -9.94 -6.53 -3.91
C SER A 328 -8.57 -6.62 -3.21
N CYS A 329 -8.17 -7.85 -2.87
CA CYS A 329 -6.90 -8.13 -2.19
C CYS A 329 -5.65 -7.75 -3.01
N ASP A 330 -5.78 -7.60 -4.34
CA ASP A 330 -4.67 -7.24 -5.23
C ASP A 330 -4.19 -5.79 -5.03
N TRP A 331 -5.04 -4.93 -4.44
CA TRP A 331 -4.70 -3.59 -3.98
C TRP A 331 -3.92 -3.56 -2.65
N ASN A 332 -3.60 -4.71 -2.06
CA ASN A 332 -2.79 -4.78 -0.85
C ASN A 332 -2.02 -6.11 -0.77
N PHE A 333 -1.30 -6.44 -1.84
CA PHE A 333 -0.52 -7.67 -1.90
C PHE A 333 0.71 -7.56 -0.99
N ARG A 334 0.71 -8.32 0.12
CA ARG A 334 1.78 -8.35 1.11
C ARG A 334 2.48 -9.70 1.05
N PRO A 335 3.69 -9.84 1.61
CA PRO A 335 4.39 -11.11 1.58
C PRO A 335 3.67 -12.22 2.34
N PHE A 336 2.77 -11.85 3.27
CA PHE A 336 1.97 -12.85 3.97
C PHE A 336 1.13 -13.71 3.02
N GLN A 337 0.56 -13.12 1.96
CA GLN A 337 -0.23 -13.83 0.95
C GLN A 337 0.57 -14.91 0.22
N CYS A 338 1.91 -14.83 0.25
CA CYS A 338 2.78 -15.83 -0.31
C CYS A 338 2.94 -17.09 0.56
N ARG A 339 2.88 -16.97 1.90
CA ARG A 339 3.28 -18.03 2.85
C ARG A 339 2.54 -19.34 2.75
N LYS A 340 1.24 -19.28 2.44
CA LYS A 340 0.34 -20.43 2.49
C LYS A 340 -0.31 -20.76 1.13
N GLY A 341 0.09 -20.07 0.04
CA GLY A 341 -0.42 -20.30 -1.32
C GLY A 341 -1.77 -19.61 -1.62
N SER A 342 -1.82 -18.83 -2.71
CA SER A 342 -2.97 -18.11 -3.28
C SER A 342 -4.07 -17.56 -2.34
N TYR A 343 -3.71 -16.77 -1.32
CA TYR A 343 -4.70 -16.03 -0.50
C TYR A 343 -5.29 -14.81 -1.20
N CYS A 344 -4.82 -14.53 -2.41
CA CYS A 344 -5.37 -13.48 -3.24
C CYS A 344 -5.64 -14.04 -4.62
N ALA A 345 -6.77 -14.75 -4.75
CA ALA A 345 -7.24 -15.30 -6.01
C ALA A 345 -7.46 -14.17 -7.04
N ASP A 346 -7.96 -13.02 -6.58
CA ASP A 346 -8.15 -11.87 -7.45
C ASP A 346 -6.86 -11.50 -8.16
N ALA A 347 -5.68 -11.47 -7.51
CA ALA A 347 -4.43 -11.14 -8.21
C ALA A 347 -4.10 -12.12 -9.36
N GLN A 348 -4.49 -13.39 -9.26
CA GLN A 348 -4.36 -14.36 -10.35
C GLN A 348 -5.40 -14.12 -11.45
N LEU A 349 -6.63 -13.75 -11.07
CA LEU A 349 -7.76 -13.55 -11.97
C LEU A 349 -7.79 -12.15 -12.63
N SER A 350 -7.24 -11.11 -11.99
CA SER A 350 -7.42 -9.69 -12.30
C SER A 350 -6.24 -9.07 -13.06
N HIS A 351 -5.53 -9.89 -13.84
CA HIS A 351 -4.32 -9.52 -14.59
C HIS A 351 -3.11 -9.11 -13.72
N GLY A 352 -3.03 -9.58 -12.48
CA GLY A 352 -1.87 -9.34 -11.60
C GLY A 352 -2.11 -8.38 -10.44
N ILE A 353 -1.04 -8.16 -9.66
CA ILE A 353 -1.02 -7.32 -8.46
C ILE A 353 -1.31 -5.85 -8.84
N SER A 354 -2.14 -5.15 -8.06
CA SER A 354 -2.36 -3.70 -8.24
C SER A 354 -1.48 -2.84 -7.33
N ALA A 355 -1.24 -3.28 -6.10
CA ALA A 355 -0.30 -2.63 -5.19
C ALA A 355 0.44 -3.66 -4.33
N LEU A 356 1.78 -3.58 -4.37
CA LEU A 356 2.70 -4.38 -3.58
C LEU A 356 3.04 -3.62 -2.30
N HIS A 357 2.75 -4.20 -1.13
CA HIS A 357 2.94 -3.56 0.16
C HIS A 357 4.09 -4.23 0.92
N GLY A 358 5.17 -3.46 1.09
CA GLY A 358 6.44 -3.82 1.73
C GLY A 358 6.41 -3.92 3.26
N ASN A 359 5.27 -4.32 3.84
CA ASN A 359 5.05 -4.32 5.28
C ASN A 359 6.07 -5.21 6.02
N ALA A 360 6.24 -4.94 7.33
CA ALA A 360 7.21 -5.64 8.17
C ALA A 360 8.66 -5.58 7.63
N LEU A 361 9.02 -4.48 6.96
CA LEU A 361 10.34 -4.22 6.38
C LEU A 361 10.73 -5.15 5.23
N SER A 362 9.77 -5.76 4.52
CA SER A 362 10.08 -6.71 3.43
C SER A 362 10.84 -6.08 2.26
N PHE A 363 10.72 -4.76 2.05
CA PHE A 363 11.53 -4.04 1.06
C PHE A 363 12.99 -3.79 1.46
N THR A 364 13.31 -3.81 2.75
CA THR A 364 14.59 -3.23 3.25
C THR A 364 15.38 -4.15 4.17
N SER A 365 14.73 -5.16 4.75
CA SER A 365 15.39 -6.15 5.61
C SER A 365 15.94 -7.30 4.79
N GLN A 366 16.91 -8.03 5.35
CA GLN A 366 17.38 -9.32 4.83
C GLN A 366 16.42 -10.48 5.18
N GLY A 367 15.15 -10.17 5.47
CA GLY A 367 14.13 -11.13 5.86
C GLY A 367 13.69 -12.08 4.72
N PRO A 368 12.60 -12.84 4.94
CA PRO A 368 12.22 -14.00 4.11
C PRO A 368 11.72 -13.65 2.70
N GLU A 369 11.78 -12.39 2.28
CA GLU A 369 11.14 -11.90 1.05
C GLU A 369 12.11 -11.19 0.12
N PRO A 370 13.09 -11.92 -0.43
CA PRO A 370 14.07 -11.36 -1.35
C PRO A 370 13.44 -10.81 -2.63
N LEU A 371 12.32 -11.39 -3.11
CA LEU A 371 11.61 -10.91 -4.30
C LEU A 371 11.01 -9.51 -4.10
N PHE A 372 10.40 -9.23 -2.95
CA PHE A 372 9.89 -7.89 -2.60
C PHE A 372 11.02 -6.86 -2.55
N ARG A 373 12.14 -7.24 -1.90
CA ARG A 373 13.34 -6.39 -1.84
C ARG A 373 13.91 -6.12 -3.23
N ALA A 374 13.92 -7.12 -4.11
CA ALA A 374 14.42 -7.00 -5.47
C ALA A 374 13.58 -6.02 -6.30
N ILE A 375 12.25 -6.12 -6.23
CA ILE A 375 11.32 -5.15 -6.85
C ILE A 375 11.64 -3.74 -6.33
N TYR A 376 11.66 -3.57 -5.01
CA TYR A 376 11.98 -2.27 -4.41
C TYR A 376 13.30 -1.69 -4.89
N GLN A 377 14.35 -2.51 -5.01
CA GLN A 377 15.67 -2.09 -5.49
C GLN A 377 15.62 -1.62 -6.94
N VAL A 378 14.90 -2.32 -7.83
CA VAL A 378 14.76 -1.90 -9.24
C VAL A 378 14.13 -0.50 -9.31
N PHE A 379 13.02 -0.25 -8.60
CA PHE A 379 12.42 1.08 -8.53
C PHE A 379 13.36 2.11 -7.88
N HIS A 380 14.05 1.73 -6.81
CA HIS A 380 14.96 2.63 -6.10
C HIS A 380 16.07 3.15 -7.01
N TRP A 381 16.69 2.27 -7.81
CA TRP A 381 17.80 2.61 -8.70
C TRP A 381 17.39 3.18 -10.05
N THR A 382 16.13 3.02 -10.45
CA THR A 382 15.59 3.56 -11.69
C THR A 382 15.66 5.10 -11.68
N LYS A 383 16.28 5.69 -12.72
CA LYS A 383 16.31 7.13 -12.91
C LYS A 383 15.15 7.54 -13.82
N LEU A 384 14.36 8.51 -13.39
CA LEU A 384 13.28 9.09 -14.19
C LEU A 384 13.77 10.34 -14.94
N ASP A 385 14.94 10.24 -15.58
CA ASP A 385 15.52 11.32 -16.39
C ASP A 385 15.04 11.23 -17.86
N SER A 386 15.58 12.07 -18.73
CA SER A 386 15.20 12.13 -20.15
C SER A 386 15.48 10.83 -20.92
N ASN A 387 16.30 9.92 -20.37
CA ASN A 387 16.67 8.65 -20.98
C ASN A 387 15.83 7.48 -20.45
N PHE A 388 14.83 7.73 -19.60
CA PHE A 388 13.98 6.67 -19.07
C PHE A 388 13.25 5.91 -20.19
N SER A 389 13.44 4.59 -20.23
CA SER A 389 12.73 3.66 -21.09
C SER A 389 11.89 2.69 -20.25
N ILE A 390 10.58 2.64 -20.51
CA ILE A 390 9.67 1.70 -19.87
C ILE A 390 10.02 0.25 -20.23
N VAL A 391 10.41 -0.01 -21.47
CA VAL A 391 10.78 -1.36 -21.94
C VAL A 391 12.01 -1.86 -21.17
N GLU A 392 13.06 -1.04 -21.08
CA GLU A 392 14.26 -1.42 -20.31
C GLU A 392 13.99 -1.53 -18.81
N PHE A 393 13.07 -0.72 -18.28
CA PHE A 393 12.66 -0.82 -16.89
C PHE A 393 12.01 -2.17 -16.59
N VAL A 394 11.08 -2.61 -17.46
CA VAL A 394 10.40 -3.90 -17.31
C VAL A 394 11.37 -5.07 -17.51
N ASP A 395 12.27 -5.00 -18.51
CA ASP A 395 13.33 -5.99 -18.73
C ASP A 395 14.25 -6.14 -17.50
N ARG A 396 14.65 -5.02 -16.87
CA ARG A 396 15.42 -5.03 -15.62
C ARG A 396 14.64 -5.65 -14.47
N LEU A 397 13.34 -5.38 -14.37
CA LEU A 397 12.49 -5.94 -13.32
C LEU A 397 12.38 -7.47 -13.48
N GLU A 398 12.10 -7.95 -14.69
CA GLU A 398 12.04 -9.36 -15.04
C GLU A 398 13.38 -10.07 -14.77
N THR A 399 14.47 -9.60 -15.37
CA THR A 399 15.80 -10.22 -15.23
C THR A 399 16.22 -10.29 -13.76
N THR A 400 15.91 -9.25 -12.98
CA THR A 400 16.21 -9.23 -11.55
C THR A 400 15.39 -10.27 -10.78
N LEU A 401 14.09 -10.40 -11.08
CA LEU A 401 13.21 -11.37 -10.43
C LEU A 401 13.59 -12.81 -10.77
N LEU A 402 13.91 -13.10 -12.04
CA LEU A 402 14.40 -14.41 -12.49
C LEU A 402 15.70 -14.79 -11.76
N LYS A 403 16.66 -13.86 -11.68
CA LYS A 403 17.92 -14.10 -10.97
C LYS A 403 17.72 -14.40 -9.48
N VAL A 404 16.81 -13.68 -8.82
CA VAL A 404 16.51 -13.93 -7.40
C VAL A 404 15.81 -15.27 -7.21
N GLU A 405 14.93 -15.65 -8.13
CA GLU A 405 14.25 -16.93 -8.13
C GLU A 405 15.23 -18.10 -8.32
N GLU A 406 16.21 -17.97 -9.21
CA GLU A 406 17.27 -18.96 -9.41
C GLU A 406 18.18 -19.08 -8.17
N THR A 407 18.54 -17.96 -7.55
CA THR A 407 19.59 -17.93 -6.51
C THR A 407 19.09 -18.13 -5.09
N THR A 408 17.79 -17.94 -4.81
CA THR A 408 17.27 -17.96 -3.44
C THR A 408 16.25 -19.05 -3.20
N HIS A 409 16.55 -20.02 -2.33
CA HIS A 409 15.59 -21.07 -1.95
C HIS A 409 14.59 -20.63 -0.86
N ASN A 410 14.87 -19.54 -0.15
CA ASN A 410 14.11 -19.08 1.03
C ASN A 410 13.25 -17.84 0.73
N SER A 411 12.30 -17.95 -0.20
CA SER A 411 11.24 -16.94 -0.37
C SER A 411 9.88 -17.58 -0.19
N ASP A 412 9.04 -16.99 0.66
CA ASP A 412 7.66 -17.48 0.81
C ASP A 412 6.91 -17.35 -0.52
N CYS A 413 7.22 -16.35 -1.35
CA CYS A 413 6.59 -16.16 -2.67
C CYS A 413 6.93 -17.22 -3.72
N LYS A 414 7.92 -18.08 -3.50
CA LYS A 414 8.05 -19.30 -4.30
C LYS A 414 6.87 -20.25 -4.12
N ARG A 415 6.26 -20.26 -2.93
CA ARG A 415 5.09 -21.11 -2.61
C ARG A 415 3.79 -20.58 -3.20
N TYR A 416 3.76 -19.31 -3.63
CA TYR A 416 2.58 -18.73 -4.27
C TYR A 416 2.28 -19.38 -5.63
N GLY A 417 3.31 -19.87 -6.33
CA GLY A 417 3.19 -20.42 -7.68
C GLY A 417 2.93 -19.33 -8.72
N GLY A 418 3.97 -18.89 -9.44
CA GLY A 418 3.83 -17.86 -10.47
C GLY A 418 3.83 -16.41 -9.95
N PHE A 419 4.52 -16.12 -8.83
CA PHE A 419 4.64 -14.75 -8.31
C PHE A 419 5.19 -13.78 -9.36
N ASN A 420 6.26 -14.15 -10.08
CA ASN A 420 6.86 -13.31 -11.10
C ASN A 420 5.84 -12.95 -12.21
N VAL A 421 4.99 -13.91 -12.60
CA VAL A 421 3.92 -13.68 -13.58
C VAL A 421 2.93 -12.64 -13.06
N VAL A 422 2.36 -12.84 -11.87
CA VAL A 422 1.36 -11.89 -11.33
C VAL A 422 1.94 -10.52 -10.98
N ALA A 423 3.24 -10.44 -10.66
CA ALA A 423 3.93 -9.19 -10.43
C ALA A 423 4.21 -8.43 -11.74
N LEU A 424 4.58 -9.11 -12.82
CA LEU A 424 5.00 -8.46 -14.07
C LEU A 424 3.85 -8.21 -15.05
N ASN A 425 2.74 -8.96 -14.95
CA ASN A 425 1.65 -8.96 -15.94
C ASN A 425 1.15 -7.55 -16.31
N ARG A 426 0.91 -6.67 -15.33
CA ARG A 426 0.44 -5.30 -15.61
C ARG A 426 1.46 -4.46 -16.38
N TYR A 427 2.75 -4.66 -16.12
CA TYR A 427 3.84 -3.97 -16.82
C TYR A 427 4.07 -4.52 -18.22
N TYR A 428 3.95 -5.83 -18.43
CA TYR A 428 3.98 -6.41 -19.78
C TYR A 428 2.86 -5.87 -20.65
N ASN A 429 1.63 -5.78 -20.12
CA ASN A 429 0.51 -5.20 -20.87
C ASN A 429 0.77 -3.72 -21.25
N ILE A 430 1.55 -2.98 -20.46
CA ILE A 430 1.96 -1.61 -20.83
C ILE A 430 2.95 -1.64 -22.01
N VAL A 431 3.97 -2.50 -21.93
CA VAL A 431 4.99 -2.63 -22.98
C VAL A 431 4.36 -3.09 -24.29
N GLU A 432 3.52 -4.13 -24.26
CA GLU A 432 2.85 -4.68 -25.43
C GLU A 432 2.00 -3.63 -26.14
N ARG A 433 1.21 -2.83 -25.40
CA ARG A 433 0.43 -1.74 -26.00
C ARG A 433 1.31 -0.69 -26.68
N ILE A 434 2.41 -0.29 -26.04
CA ILE A 434 3.34 0.70 -26.61
C ILE A 434 3.99 0.16 -27.89
N GLU A 435 4.30 -1.13 -27.94
CA GLU A 435 4.83 -1.77 -29.14
C GLU A 435 3.79 -1.86 -30.26
N GLN A 436 2.54 -2.22 -29.93
CA GLN A 436 1.42 -2.25 -30.88
C GLN A 436 1.13 -0.86 -31.46
N ASP A 437 1.07 0.18 -30.63
CA ASP A 437 0.86 1.57 -31.06
C ASP A 437 1.99 2.03 -32.01
N ARG A 438 3.22 1.56 -31.81
CA ARG A 438 4.35 1.87 -32.70
C ARG A 438 4.24 1.17 -34.06
N ILE A 439 3.70 -0.05 -34.09
CA ILE A 439 3.55 -0.85 -35.32
C ILE A 439 2.32 -0.38 -36.13
N GLY A 440 1.25 0.05 -35.46
CA GLY A 440 0.00 0.53 -36.06
C GLY A 440 0.03 1.96 -36.62
N VAL A 441 1.20 2.61 -36.65
CA VAL A 441 1.44 3.94 -37.25
C VAL A 441 2.06 3.83 -38.66
N ILE A 442 1.86 2.70 -39.35
CA ILE A 442 2.22 2.52 -40.77
C ILE A 442 0.97 2.58 -41.64
#